data_AF-A0A0U5IGI7-F1
#
_entry.id   AF-A0A0U5IGI7-F1
#
_cell.length_a   1.000
_cell.length_b   1.000
_cell.length_c   1.000
_cell.angle_alpha   90.00
_cell.angle_beta   90.00
_cell.angle_gamma   90.00
#
_symmetry.space_group_name_H-M   'P 1'
#
loop_
_entity.id
_entity.type
_entity.pdbx_description
1 polymer ?
#
loop_
_entity_poly.entity_id
_entity_poly.type
_entity_poly.pdbx_seq_one_letter_code
_entity_poly.pdbx_strand_id
1 'polypeptide(L)'
;MLRFLSMAVVLLTVSPVGLSQDRGDPAPGPVSMPPEQQKTQAGDVHEYWTPERMQNAQPRPLPGAALSDEQLRRPAQEADIPAGPPTLVPGWSPGSGEPPPLQGDGELLDLDLETQDILLQTYGAAPTNPKDGPYGPFQRWTMQGRYDTWPRSIHGKLFFSIGSSNYVCSASVIGSNVIATAGHCVSTGDGAWATNFRFCPGYSQSGPMSGTGCWGVRDGATSSAYFLSADVDYDFACLVTNPTGDQFNGPIGARTGWAGTAYNFASSQPVVQFGYPQGAPFDGKTIQQVASTEWYEVDMGSGGQKSKYIGSDLTGGSSGGGWFLSWRHPSTEYPDTDNSIVTDPAGARNGPYINGVNSHSRCRASCSSPPTATAGVFWEEMGSPQFLSSASDNQDVSDVFKYCFDTQ
;
A
#
# COMPACT_ATOMS: atom_id res chain seq x y z
N MET A 1 -76.11 -33.87 -38.84
CA MET A 1 -76.10 -32.46 -38.42
C MET A 1 -75.46 -32.38 -37.05
N LEU A 2 -74.16 -32.08 -36.97
CA LEU A 2 -73.49 -31.69 -35.73
C LEU A 2 -72.48 -30.59 -36.12
N ARG A 3 -72.64 -29.40 -35.52
CA ARG A 3 -71.80 -28.22 -35.73
C ARG A 3 -70.60 -28.30 -34.79
N PHE A 4 -69.39 -28.05 -35.28
CA PHE A 4 -68.24 -27.71 -34.43
C PHE A 4 -67.79 -26.29 -34.75
N LEU A 5 -67.83 -25.44 -33.73
CA LEU A 5 -67.37 -24.06 -33.71
C LEU A 5 -65.84 -24.01 -33.66
N SER A 6 -65.22 -23.19 -34.52
CA SER A 6 -63.83 -22.74 -34.35
C SER A 6 -63.74 -21.75 -33.18
N MET A 7 -62.93 -22.06 -32.18
CA MET A 7 -62.47 -21.11 -31.17
C MET A 7 -61.06 -20.66 -31.54
N ALA A 8 -60.89 -19.36 -31.82
CA ALA A 8 -59.61 -18.70 -31.95
C ALA A 8 -59.07 -18.37 -30.55
N VAL A 9 -57.87 -18.85 -30.23
CA VAL A 9 -57.15 -18.48 -29.01
C VAL A 9 -56.32 -17.23 -29.31
N VAL A 10 -56.67 -16.12 -28.65
CA VAL A 10 -55.88 -14.88 -28.66
C VAL A 10 -54.79 -15.04 -27.60
N LEU A 11 -53.52 -15.18 -28.03
CA LEU A 11 -52.37 -15.07 -27.13
C LEU A 11 -52.13 -13.59 -26.80
N LEU A 12 -52.42 -13.20 -25.55
CA LEU A 12 -51.98 -11.92 -24.98
C LEU A 12 -50.54 -12.06 -24.49
N THR A 13 -49.59 -11.51 -25.23
CA THR A 13 -48.19 -11.35 -24.79
C THR A 13 -48.10 -10.18 -23.84
N VAL A 14 -48.08 -10.45 -22.53
CA VAL A 14 -47.69 -9.45 -21.52
C VAL A 14 -46.17 -9.41 -21.50
N SER A 15 -45.58 -8.34 -22.05
CA SER A 15 -44.16 -8.06 -21.89
C SER A 15 -43.95 -7.45 -20.49
N PRO A 16 -43.06 -7.98 -19.64
CA PRO A 16 -42.65 -7.22 -18.46
C PRO A 16 -41.81 -6.05 -18.97
N VAL A 17 -42.31 -4.84 -18.77
CA VAL A 17 -41.48 -3.63 -18.85
C VAL A 17 -40.51 -3.72 -17.68
N GLY A 18 -39.34 -4.30 -17.92
CA GLY A 18 -38.20 -4.16 -17.05
C GLY A 18 -37.77 -2.70 -17.08
N LEU A 19 -38.08 -1.96 -16.03
CA LEU A 19 -37.36 -0.74 -15.69
C LEU A 19 -35.91 -1.14 -15.39
N SER A 20 -35.08 -1.20 -16.43
CA SER A 20 -33.64 -1.12 -16.26
C SER A 20 -33.36 0.30 -15.78
N GLN A 21 -33.23 0.46 -14.46
CA GLN A 21 -32.47 1.58 -13.92
C GLN A 21 -31.03 1.34 -14.36
N ASP A 22 -30.69 1.96 -15.49
CA ASP A 22 -29.32 2.27 -15.85
C ASP A 22 -28.82 3.30 -14.82
N ARG A 23 -28.44 2.81 -13.63
CA ARG A 23 -27.55 3.58 -12.77
C ARG A 23 -26.23 3.55 -13.53
N GLY A 24 -25.88 4.67 -14.14
CA GLY A 24 -24.54 4.89 -14.66
C GLY A 24 -23.56 4.79 -13.50
N ASP A 25 -23.15 3.58 -13.17
CA ASP A 25 -21.99 3.36 -12.32
C ASP A 25 -20.82 4.04 -13.03
N PRO A 26 -20.04 4.89 -12.33
CA PRO A 26 -18.83 5.43 -12.93
C PRO A 26 -18.01 4.25 -13.42
N ALA A 27 -17.47 4.36 -14.64
CA ALA A 27 -16.56 3.35 -15.16
C ALA A 27 -15.52 3.04 -14.07
N PRO A 28 -15.11 1.77 -13.92
CA PRO A 28 -13.97 1.42 -13.06
C PRO A 28 -12.85 2.44 -13.34
N GLY A 29 -12.10 2.89 -12.35
CA GLY A 29 -10.98 3.81 -12.59
C GLY A 29 -10.42 4.46 -11.32
N PRO A 30 -9.32 5.23 -11.43
CA PRO A 30 -8.85 6.07 -10.34
C PRO A 30 -9.88 7.16 -10.06
N VAL A 31 -10.24 7.33 -8.80
CA VAL A 31 -11.03 8.46 -8.31
C VAL A 31 -10.06 9.44 -7.66
N SER A 32 -10.04 10.68 -8.15
CA SER A 32 -9.19 11.75 -7.61
C SER A 32 -9.92 12.60 -6.56
N MET A 33 -9.15 13.32 -5.74
CA MET A 33 -9.73 14.30 -4.83
C MET A 33 -10.49 15.40 -5.59
N PRO A 34 -11.61 15.91 -5.05
CA PRO A 34 -12.34 17.00 -5.69
C PRO A 34 -11.56 18.32 -5.61
N PRO A 35 -11.73 19.24 -6.60
CA PRO A 35 -10.99 20.49 -6.65
C PRO A 35 -11.11 21.39 -5.42
N GLU A 36 -12.24 21.34 -4.70
CA GLU A 36 -12.42 22.09 -3.45
C GLU A 36 -11.43 21.62 -2.38
N GLN A 37 -11.23 20.30 -2.25
CA GLN A 37 -10.31 19.74 -1.27
C GLN A 37 -8.86 20.01 -1.66
N GLN A 38 -8.52 19.90 -2.94
CA GLN A 38 -7.18 20.23 -3.46
C GLN A 38 -6.75 21.66 -3.06
N LYS A 39 -7.67 22.62 -3.15
CA LYS A 39 -7.43 24.03 -2.76
C LYS A 39 -7.25 24.22 -1.25
N THR A 40 -8.05 23.52 -0.43
CA THR A 40 -8.02 23.68 1.03
C THR A 40 -6.79 23.04 1.70
N GLN A 41 -6.20 22.01 1.09
CA GLN A 41 -5.04 21.34 1.69
C GLN A 41 -3.71 22.08 1.47
N ALA A 42 -3.62 22.95 0.46
CA ALA A 42 -2.38 23.64 0.08
C ALA A 42 -2.01 24.83 1.00
N GLY A 43 -2.95 25.43 1.74
CA GLY A 43 -2.72 26.68 2.52
C GLY A 43 -2.64 26.51 4.04
N ASP A 44 -3.58 25.79 4.64
CA ASP A 44 -3.80 25.85 6.11
C ASP A 44 -3.34 24.60 6.87
N VAL A 45 -2.88 23.56 6.16
CA VAL A 45 -2.56 22.27 6.80
C VAL A 45 -1.38 22.37 7.78
N HIS A 46 -0.49 23.32 7.58
CA HIS A 46 0.63 23.58 8.50
C HIS A 46 0.18 24.25 9.79
N GLU A 47 -0.85 25.11 9.74
CA GLU A 47 -1.45 25.73 10.93
C GLU A 47 -2.41 24.77 11.65
N TYR A 48 -3.10 23.92 10.88
CA TYR A 48 -3.97 22.90 11.44
C TYR A 48 -3.20 21.91 12.31
N TRP A 49 -2.07 21.39 11.86
CA TRP A 49 -1.30 20.39 12.62
C TRP A 49 -0.33 21.01 13.63
N THR A 50 -0.83 21.23 14.83
CA THR A 50 0.00 21.53 16.01
C THR A 50 0.68 20.26 16.54
N PRO A 51 1.79 20.38 17.30
CA PRO A 51 2.40 19.24 17.99
C PRO A 51 1.40 18.44 18.85
N GLU A 52 0.49 19.14 19.52
CA GLU A 52 -0.56 18.52 20.33
C GLU A 52 -1.56 17.71 19.49
N ARG A 53 -2.02 18.24 18.35
CA ARG A 53 -2.92 17.51 17.45
C ARG A 53 -2.24 16.28 16.85
N MET A 54 -0.97 16.39 16.47
CA MET A 54 -0.19 15.24 15.99
C MET A 54 -0.01 14.18 17.09
N GLN A 55 0.26 14.58 18.33
CA GLN A 55 0.42 13.66 19.45
C GLN A 55 -0.89 12.95 19.82
N ASN A 56 -2.03 13.62 19.68
CA ASN A 56 -3.36 13.10 20.05
C ASN A 56 -4.10 12.42 18.88
N ALA A 57 -3.54 12.44 17.67
CA ALA A 57 -4.12 11.76 16.51
C ALA A 57 -4.16 10.24 16.76
N GLN A 58 -5.27 9.60 16.43
CA GLN A 58 -5.54 8.20 16.75
C GLN A 58 -5.09 7.27 15.61
N PRO A 59 -4.66 6.03 15.87
CA PRO A 59 -4.46 5.08 14.78
C PRO A 59 -5.76 4.92 13.99
N ARG A 60 -5.69 5.08 12.67
CA ARG A 60 -6.79 4.65 11.79
C ARG A 60 -6.95 3.14 11.99
N PRO A 61 -8.16 2.65 12.38
CA PRO A 61 -8.38 1.22 12.51
C PRO A 61 -8.11 0.53 11.18
N LEU A 62 -7.34 -0.56 11.21
CA LEU A 62 -7.19 -1.45 10.06
C LEU A 62 -8.54 -2.10 9.76
N PRO A 63 -9.00 -2.10 8.50
CA PRO A 63 -10.05 -3.02 8.07
C PRO A 63 -9.64 -4.44 8.46
N GLY A 64 -10.47 -5.14 9.22
CA GLY A 64 -10.08 -6.38 9.88
C GLY A 64 -11.18 -7.43 9.84
N ALA A 65 -10.83 -8.68 9.55
CA ALA A 65 -11.74 -9.82 9.62
C ALA A 65 -11.28 -10.83 10.69
N ALA A 66 -12.14 -11.10 11.67
CA ALA A 66 -11.93 -12.17 12.63
C ALA A 66 -12.38 -13.51 12.03
N LEU A 67 -11.49 -14.50 12.03
CA LEU A 67 -11.64 -15.76 11.32
C LEU A 67 -11.30 -16.96 12.20
N SER A 68 -11.86 -18.12 11.85
CA SER A 68 -11.52 -19.38 12.52
C SER A 68 -10.10 -19.83 12.18
N ASP A 69 -9.49 -20.63 13.06
CA ASP A 69 -8.18 -21.23 12.82
C ASP A 69 -8.13 -22.02 11.51
N GLU A 70 -9.23 -22.65 11.09
CA GLU A 70 -9.33 -23.37 9.81
C GLU A 70 -9.22 -22.44 8.60
N GLN A 71 -9.89 -21.29 8.64
CA GLN A 71 -9.82 -20.28 7.58
C GLN A 71 -8.45 -19.59 7.51
N LEU A 72 -7.72 -19.57 8.63
CA LEU A 72 -6.36 -19.05 8.72
C LEU A 72 -5.31 -20.10 8.35
N ARG A 73 -5.57 -21.40 8.58
CA ARG A 73 -4.73 -22.53 8.12
C ARG A 73 -4.85 -22.70 6.61
N ARG A 74 -4.38 -21.71 5.87
CA ARG A 74 -4.19 -21.83 4.43
C ARG A 74 -2.78 -22.36 4.17
N PRO A 75 -2.63 -23.48 3.45
CA PRO A 75 -1.31 -23.86 2.96
C PRO A 75 -0.80 -22.72 2.07
N ALA A 76 0.52 -22.53 2.01
CA ALA A 76 1.11 -21.69 0.98
C ALA A 76 0.63 -22.23 -0.37
N GLN A 77 -0.32 -21.52 -0.98
CA GLN A 77 -0.85 -21.88 -2.28
C GLN A 77 0.16 -21.39 -3.31
N GLU A 78 0.33 -22.13 -4.41
CA GLU A 78 1.05 -21.61 -5.57
C GLU A 78 0.32 -20.34 -5.99
N ALA A 79 0.92 -19.17 -5.72
CA ALA A 79 0.32 -17.88 -6.00
C ALA A 79 -0.01 -17.81 -7.50
N ASP A 80 -1.13 -17.17 -7.85
CA ASP A 80 -1.43 -17.00 -9.25
C ASP A 80 -0.32 -16.18 -9.90
N ILE A 81 0.12 -16.59 -11.09
CA ILE A 81 1.04 -15.77 -11.87
C ILE A 81 0.21 -14.58 -12.38
N PRO A 82 0.54 -13.33 -12.01
CA PRO A 82 -0.20 -12.17 -12.47
C PRO A 82 -0.21 -12.08 -13.99
N ALA A 83 -1.28 -11.51 -14.55
CA ALA A 83 -1.35 -11.27 -15.97
C ALA A 83 -0.39 -10.14 -16.37
N GLY A 84 0.49 -10.41 -17.33
CA GLY A 84 1.50 -9.46 -17.81
C GLY A 84 2.90 -9.70 -17.21
N PRO A 85 3.95 -9.12 -17.81
CA PRO A 85 5.32 -9.32 -17.33
C PRO A 85 5.55 -8.59 -16.00
N PRO A 86 6.36 -9.17 -15.09
CA PRO A 86 6.91 -8.42 -13.96
C PRO A 86 7.64 -7.16 -14.44
N THR A 87 7.34 -6.03 -13.79
CA THR A 87 7.89 -4.72 -14.18
C THR A 87 8.47 -4.01 -12.97
N LEU A 88 9.67 -3.46 -13.13
CA LEU A 88 10.31 -2.60 -12.12
C LEU A 88 10.41 -1.17 -12.65
N VAL A 89 9.92 -0.23 -11.84
CA VAL A 89 10.13 1.21 -12.04
C VAL A 89 11.20 1.66 -11.04
N PRO A 90 12.29 2.30 -11.47
CA PRO A 90 13.42 2.66 -10.63
C PRO A 90 13.06 3.77 -9.62
N GLY A 91 13.61 3.63 -8.42
CA GLY A 91 13.67 4.66 -7.39
C GLY A 91 14.86 5.59 -7.57
N TRP A 92 15.12 6.43 -6.57
CA TRP A 92 16.26 7.34 -6.58
C TRP A 92 16.74 7.74 -5.19
N SER A 93 18.05 7.93 -5.07
CA SER A 93 18.73 8.41 -3.86
C SER A 93 19.40 9.76 -4.12
N PRO A 94 19.16 10.79 -3.28
CA PRO A 94 19.83 12.09 -3.38
C PRO A 94 21.35 12.01 -3.20
N GLY A 95 21.84 10.96 -2.55
CA GLY A 95 23.28 10.73 -2.32
C GLY A 95 23.98 9.93 -3.41
N SER A 96 23.27 9.50 -4.45
CA SER A 96 23.83 8.64 -5.52
C SER A 96 24.84 9.35 -6.42
N GLY A 97 24.74 10.68 -6.55
CA GLY A 97 25.52 11.46 -7.53
C GLY A 97 24.93 11.41 -8.95
N GLU A 98 23.87 10.63 -9.17
CA GLU A 98 23.19 10.48 -10.46
C GLU A 98 21.93 11.36 -10.52
N PRO A 99 21.55 11.86 -11.70
CA PRO A 99 20.26 12.51 -11.88
C PRO A 99 19.11 11.53 -11.61
N PRO A 100 17.93 12.02 -11.19
CA PRO A 100 16.77 11.16 -11.03
C PRO A 100 16.34 10.52 -12.37
N PRO A 101 15.82 9.28 -12.35
CA PRO A 101 15.30 8.62 -13.54
C PRO A 101 14.16 9.44 -14.16
N LEU A 102 13.99 9.36 -15.48
CA LEU A 102 12.89 10.04 -16.15
C LEU A 102 11.58 9.31 -15.85
N GLN A 103 10.48 10.06 -15.84
CA GLN A 103 9.16 9.45 -15.71
C GLN A 103 8.89 8.51 -16.88
N GLY A 104 8.49 7.28 -16.58
CA GLY A 104 8.19 6.26 -17.59
C GLY A 104 9.37 5.35 -17.95
N ASP A 105 10.53 5.53 -17.31
CA ASP A 105 11.67 4.60 -17.41
C ASP A 105 11.35 3.30 -16.65
N GLY A 106 10.42 2.49 -17.17
CA GLY A 106 10.16 1.15 -16.67
C GLY A 106 11.13 0.16 -17.30
N GLU A 107 11.79 -0.65 -16.49
CA GLU A 107 12.55 -1.79 -16.99
C GLU A 107 11.63 -3.01 -17.00
N LEU A 108 11.34 -3.52 -18.21
CA LEU A 108 10.79 -4.85 -18.36
C LEU A 108 11.90 -5.84 -18.06
N LEU A 109 11.70 -6.67 -17.05
CA LEU A 109 12.57 -7.82 -16.84
C LEU A 109 12.21 -8.84 -17.93
N ASP A 110 12.99 -8.87 -19.02
CA ASP A 110 12.93 -9.92 -20.04
C ASP A 110 13.56 -11.20 -19.45
N LEU A 111 12.81 -11.83 -18.55
CA LEU A 111 13.21 -13.05 -17.88
C LEU A 111 12.98 -14.22 -18.84
N ASP A 112 14.05 -14.79 -19.40
CA ASP A 112 14.05 -16.20 -19.77
C ASP A 112 13.93 -16.98 -18.43
N LEU A 113 12.69 -17.14 -17.96
CA LEU A 113 12.32 -17.50 -16.58
C LEU A 113 12.97 -18.82 -16.11
N GLU A 114 14.02 -18.74 -15.29
CA GLU A 114 14.22 -19.70 -14.20
C GLU A 114 13.52 -19.16 -12.94
N THR A 115 12.83 -20.03 -12.19
CA THR A 115 12.02 -19.70 -10.99
C THR A 115 12.79 -18.93 -9.90
N GLN A 116 14.12 -18.85 -10.00
CA GLN A 116 14.98 -18.13 -9.07
C GLN A 116 15.02 -16.61 -9.31
N ASP A 117 14.73 -16.11 -10.53
CA ASP A 117 14.85 -14.68 -10.86
C ASP A 117 13.62 -13.85 -10.46
N ILE A 118 12.47 -14.51 -10.28
CA ILE A 118 11.24 -13.90 -9.77
C ILE A 118 11.35 -13.63 -8.26
N LEU A 119 12.32 -14.24 -7.57
CA LEU A 119 12.54 -14.12 -6.13
C LEU A 119 13.64 -13.10 -5.84
N LEU A 120 13.30 -11.82 -5.67
CA LEU A 120 14.26 -10.82 -5.19
C LEU A 120 14.63 -11.13 -3.72
N GLN A 121 15.68 -11.92 -3.52
CA GLN A 121 16.07 -12.39 -2.19
C GLN A 121 16.39 -11.21 -1.25
N THR A 122 15.62 -11.13 -0.17
CA THR A 122 16.02 -10.33 1.00
C THR A 122 17.08 -11.13 1.77
N TYR A 123 18.24 -10.53 2.03
CA TYR A 123 19.30 -11.18 2.81
C TYR A 123 18.94 -11.20 4.30
N GLY A 124 18.51 -12.37 4.77
CA GLY A 124 18.20 -12.66 6.17
C GLY A 124 17.61 -14.07 6.32
N ALA A 125 17.90 -14.77 7.41
CA ALA A 125 17.26 -16.05 7.67
C ALA A 125 15.77 -15.85 7.97
N ALA A 126 14.92 -16.76 7.45
CA ALA A 126 13.50 -16.76 7.77
C ALA A 126 13.30 -16.72 9.30
N PRO A 127 12.36 -15.91 9.78
CA PRO A 127 12.04 -15.78 11.19
C PRO A 127 11.77 -17.09 11.92
N THR A 128 12.43 -17.31 13.06
CA THR A 128 12.32 -18.55 13.83
C THR A 128 11.08 -18.64 14.75
N ASN A 129 10.14 -17.69 14.71
CA ASN A 129 8.92 -17.76 15.53
C ASN A 129 7.76 -16.88 14.99
N PRO A 130 6.49 -17.18 15.33
CA PRO A 130 6.03 -18.41 15.99
C PRO A 130 5.92 -19.54 14.96
N LYS A 131 6.73 -20.58 15.14
CA LYS A 131 6.74 -21.79 14.30
C LYS A 131 5.43 -22.60 14.37
N ASP A 132 4.56 -22.30 15.35
CA ASP A 132 3.45 -23.15 15.75
C ASP A 132 2.08 -22.43 15.67
N GLY A 133 1.82 -21.72 14.57
CA GLY A 133 0.53 -21.07 14.31
C GLY A 133 0.09 -21.23 12.85
N PRO A 134 -1.19 -21.00 12.52
CA PRO A 134 -1.68 -21.07 11.14
C PRO A 134 -1.19 -19.92 10.23
N TYR A 135 -0.25 -19.09 10.69
CA TYR A 135 0.10 -17.82 10.07
C TYR A 135 1.46 -17.86 9.38
N GLY A 136 1.68 -16.94 8.43
CA GLY A 136 3.00 -16.71 7.83
C GLY A 136 4.09 -16.42 8.88
N PRO A 137 5.29 -17.02 8.78
CA PRO A 137 6.42 -16.67 9.64
C PRO A 137 6.87 -15.21 9.44
N PHE A 138 7.24 -14.52 10.53
CA PHE A 138 7.71 -13.13 10.44
C PHE A 138 8.65 -12.73 11.61
N GLN A 139 9.53 -11.77 11.37
CA GLN A 139 10.36 -11.13 12.40
C GLN A 139 10.09 -9.65 12.33
N ARG A 140 9.91 -9.02 13.50
CA ARG A 140 9.80 -7.58 13.62
C ARG A 140 11.00 -7.00 14.36
N TRP A 141 11.44 -5.83 13.91
CA TRP A 141 12.36 -4.97 14.64
C TRP A 141 11.87 -3.52 14.65
N THR A 142 12.26 -2.78 15.70
CA THR A 142 12.23 -1.32 15.65
C THR A 142 13.43 -0.86 14.83
N MET A 143 13.20 -0.09 13.77
CA MET A 143 14.27 0.49 12.97
C MET A 143 15.15 1.38 13.84
N GLN A 144 16.46 1.11 13.84
CA GLN A 144 17.47 1.85 14.59
C GLN A 144 18.24 2.83 13.69
N GLY A 145 18.90 3.81 14.31
CA GLY A 145 19.76 4.79 13.63
C GLY A 145 19.00 5.96 13.03
N ARG A 146 19.64 6.67 12.08
CA ARG A 146 19.05 7.88 11.51
C ARG A 146 17.95 7.59 10.50
N TYR A 147 16.77 8.17 10.71
CA TYR A 147 15.63 8.04 9.81
C TYR A 147 15.70 9.00 8.61
N ASP A 148 16.57 10.00 8.63
CA ASP A 148 16.73 11.01 7.57
C ASP A 148 17.66 10.58 6.42
N THR A 149 18.02 9.30 6.35
CA THR A 149 18.99 8.79 5.39
C THR A 149 18.34 7.73 4.53
N TRP A 150 18.42 7.90 3.20
CA TRP A 150 17.89 6.95 2.24
C TRP A 150 18.55 5.56 2.42
N PRO A 151 17.81 4.45 2.28
CA PRO A 151 16.39 4.38 1.92
C PRO A 151 15.41 4.56 3.09
N ARG A 152 15.87 4.70 4.34
CA ARG A 152 14.98 4.85 5.51
C ARG A 152 14.14 6.12 5.48
N SER A 153 14.66 7.19 4.87
CA SER A 153 13.99 8.49 4.77
C SER A 153 12.74 8.50 3.92
N ILE A 154 12.46 7.47 3.14
CA ILE A 154 11.25 7.41 2.33
C ILE A 154 10.01 7.04 3.14
N HIS A 155 10.18 6.42 4.31
CA HIS A 155 9.04 6.05 5.16
C HIS A 155 8.66 7.21 6.07
N GLY A 156 7.37 7.46 6.22
CA GLY A 156 6.90 8.52 7.10
C GLY A 156 5.55 8.22 7.72
N LYS A 157 5.21 9.07 8.70
CA LYS A 157 3.91 9.06 9.36
C LYS A 157 2.98 10.02 8.64
N LEU A 158 1.78 9.54 8.31
CA LEU A 158 0.74 10.30 7.61
C LEU A 158 -0.33 10.70 8.61
N PHE A 159 -0.57 12.00 8.75
CA PHE A 159 -1.63 12.58 9.58
C PHE A 159 -2.76 13.09 8.69
N PHE A 160 -4.01 12.88 9.10
CA PHE A 160 -5.19 13.33 8.36
C PHE A 160 -6.41 13.42 9.28
N SER A 161 -7.51 13.95 8.77
CA SER A 161 -8.78 14.07 9.49
C SER A 161 -9.91 13.35 8.75
N ILE A 162 -10.81 12.72 9.50
CA ILE A 162 -12.12 12.26 9.02
C ILE A 162 -13.17 12.86 9.94
N GLY A 163 -14.06 13.66 9.38
CA GLY A 163 -14.96 14.51 10.17
C GLY A 163 -14.15 15.43 11.09
N SER A 164 -14.46 15.39 12.39
CA SER A 164 -13.75 16.18 13.41
C SER A 164 -12.57 15.45 14.06
N SER A 165 -12.33 14.20 13.70
CA SER A 165 -11.33 13.34 14.36
C SER A 165 -10.04 13.28 13.56
N ASN A 166 -8.91 13.24 14.28
CA ASN A 166 -7.57 13.18 13.72
C ASN A 166 -7.04 11.76 13.78
N TYR A 167 -6.46 11.32 12.66
CA TYR A 167 -5.98 9.96 12.46
C TYR A 167 -4.53 9.94 12.00
N VAL A 168 -3.92 8.77 12.18
CA VAL A 168 -2.60 8.46 11.66
C VAL A 168 -2.63 7.18 10.82
N CYS A 169 -1.83 7.21 9.76
CA CYS A 169 -1.40 6.11 8.93
C CYS A 169 0.13 6.20 8.72
N SER A 170 0.63 5.37 7.83
CA SER A 170 1.97 5.37 7.27
C SER A 170 1.89 5.58 5.76
N ALA A 171 2.99 6.04 5.17
CA ALA A 171 3.13 6.15 3.72
C ALA A 171 4.61 6.08 3.34
N SER A 172 4.88 5.85 2.05
CA SER A 172 6.24 5.78 1.50
C SER A 172 6.40 6.70 0.30
N VAL A 173 7.53 7.40 0.20
CA VAL A 173 7.85 8.25 -0.95
C VAL A 173 8.22 7.39 -2.16
N ILE A 174 7.51 7.58 -3.27
CA ILE A 174 7.65 6.81 -4.53
C ILE A 174 7.95 7.69 -5.76
N GLY A 175 8.08 9.02 -5.57
CA GLY A 175 8.43 9.96 -6.62
C GLY A 175 8.86 11.31 -6.07
N SER A 176 8.98 12.31 -6.96
CA SER A 176 9.43 13.66 -6.58
C SER A 176 8.47 14.30 -5.58
N ASN A 177 7.16 14.26 -5.86
CA ASN A 177 6.10 14.73 -4.96
C ASN A 177 5.01 13.66 -4.72
N VAL A 178 5.32 12.37 -4.88
CA VAL A 178 4.31 11.30 -4.77
C VAL A 178 4.64 10.36 -3.62
N ILE A 179 3.62 10.07 -2.81
CA ILE A 179 3.67 9.07 -1.74
C ILE A 179 2.59 8.00 -1.96
N ALA A 180 2.93 6.74 -1.68
CA ALA A 180 2.01 5.60 -1.67
C ALA A 180 1.47 5.35 -0.26
N THR A 181 0.19 5.02 -0.15
CA THR A 181 -0.50 4.66 1.10
C THR A 181 -1.70 3.74 0.82
N ALA A 182 -2.49 3.41 1.83
CA ALA A 182 -3.71 2.62 1.69
C ALA A 182 -4.91 3.53 1.34
N GLY A 183 -5.90 2.98 0.63
CA GLY A 183 -7.16 3.66 0.31
C GLY A 183 -7.89 4.17 1.55
N HIS A 184 -7.93 3.39 2.64
CA HIS A 184 -8.63 3.72 3.87
C HIS A 184 -7.94 4.81 4.70
N CYS A 185 -6.71 5.16 4.33
CA CYS A 185 -5.99 6.32 4.84
C CYS A 185 -6.40 7.61 4.13
N VAL A 186 -6.96 7.51 2.92
CA VAL A 186 -7.36 8.68 2.11
C VAL A 186 -8.88 8.84 1.98
N SER A 187 -9.64 7.77 2.16
CA SER A 187 -11.11 7.75 2.04
C SER A 187 -11.76 6.92 3.15
N THR A 188 -13.04 7.20 3.41
CA THR A 188 -13.91 6.40 4.27
C THR A 188 -14.46 5.15 3.58
N GLY A 189 -14.31 5.04 2.26
CA GLY A 189 -14.79 3.90 1.45
C GLY A 189 -16.30 3.91 1.16
N ASP A 190 -16.97 5.01 1.49
CA ASP A 190 -18.40 5.27 1.25
C ASP A 190 -18.63 6.55 0.41
N GLY A 191 -17.63 6.91 -0.41
CA GLY A 191 -17.67 8.08 -1.30
C GLY A 191 -17.19 9.39 -0.68
N ALA A 192 -16.57 9.37 0.51
CA ALA A 192 -15.99 10.56 1.12
C ALA A 192 -14.45 10.46 1.28
N TRP A 193 -13.81 11.61 1.11
CA TRP A 193 -12.37 11.79 1.26
C TRP A 193 -12.02 12.31 2.66
N ALA A 194 -10.89 11.85 3.19
CA ALA A 194 -10.24 12.47 4.32
C ALA A 194 -9.69 13.86 3.96
N THR A 195 -9.32 14.65 4.96
CA THR A 195 -8.83 16.03 4.79
C THR A 195 -7.60 16.30 5.67
N ASN A 196 -7.04 17.51 5.56
CA ASN A 196 -5.91 17.98 6.36
C ASN A 196 -4.71 17.03 6.32
N PHE A 197 -4.29 16.57 5.14
CA PHE A 197 -3.19 15.61 5.08
C PHE A 197 -1.83 16.26 5.32
N ARG A 198 -1.05 15.67 6.22
CA ARG A 198 0.33 16.05 6.49
C ARG A 198 1.20 14.80 6.60
N PHE A 199 2.23 14.74 5.77
CA PHE A 199 3.16 13.63 5.76
C PHE A 199 4.54 14.04 6.29
N CYS A 200 5.05 13.30 7.26
CA CYS A 200 6.33 13.58 7.93
C CYS A 200 7.30 12.39 7.74
N PRO A 201 8.21 12.47 6.75
CA PRO A 201 9.25 11.45 6.56
C PRO A 201 10.15 11.30 7.77
N GLY A 202 10.48 10.06 8.10
CA GLY A 202 11.36 9.73 9.20
C GLY A 202 10.86 10.23 10.56
N TYR A 203 9.56 10.44 10.75
CA TYR A 203 8.98 10.81 12.05
C TYR A 203 9.56 9.93 13.18
N SER A 204 9.88 10.54 14.32
CA SER A 204 10.61 9.89 15.41
C SER A 204 9.98 10.20 16.76
N GLN A 205 10.60 9.70 17.84
CA GLN A 205 10.17 10.01 19.21
C GLN A 205 10.18 11.50 19.54
N SER A 206 11.04 12.28 18.89
CA SER A 206 11.08 13.74 18.99
C SER A 206 10.13 14.46 18.02
N GLY A 207 9.27 13.73 17.30
CA GLY A 207 8.36 14.28 16.31
C GLY A 207 8.95 14.32 14.89
N PRO A 208 8.52 15.28 14.04
CA PRO A 208 9.10 15.49 12.72
C PRO A 208 10.61 15.70 12.78
N MET A 209 11.34 15.14 11.81
CA MET A 209 12.80 15.24 11.78
C MET A 209 13.25 16.67 11.48
N SER A 210 14.10 17.21 12.35
CA SER A 210 14.70 18.54 12.15
C SER A 210 15.48 18.59 10.82
N GLY A 211 15.25 19.62 10.01
CA GLY A 211 15.85 19.81 8.69
C GLY A 211 15.22 19.00 7.56
N THR A 212 14.42 17.97 7.87
CA THR A 212 13.57 17.29 6.88
C THR A 212 12.16 17.88 6.89
N GLY A 213 11.55 18.01 8.08
CA GLY A 213 10.21 18.58 8.22
C GLY A 213 9.09 17.65 7.74
N CYS A 214 7.99 18.27 7.33
CA CYS A 214 6.80 17.62 6.78
C CYS A 214 6.27 18.36 5.56
N TRP A 215 5.50 17.65 4.74
CA TRP A 215 4.81 18.18 3.57
C TRP A 215 3.31 18.10 3.78
N GLY A 216 2.61 19.16 3.40
CA GLY A 216 1.18 19.07 3.10
C GLY A 216 0.95 18.26 1.82
N VAL A 217 -0.28 17.84 1.60
CA VAL A 217 -0.73 17.18 0.36
C VAL A 217 -1.64 18.15 -0.39
N ARG A 218 -1.62 18.11 -1.71
CA ARG A 218 -2.44 18.97 -2.58
C ARG A 218 -3.41 18.20 -3.47
N ASP A 219 -3.16 16.92 -3.68
CA ASP A 219 -4.01 16.05 -4.50
C ASP A 219 -3.80 14.58 -4.11
N GLY A 220 -4.60 13.68 -4.66
CA GLY A 220 -4.44 12.25 -4.51
C GLY A 220 -5.51 11.46 -5.25
N ALA A 221 -5.29 10.15 -5.36
CA ALA A 221 -6.22 9.23 -5.97
C ALA A 221 -6.24 7.87 -5.26
N THR A 222 -7.36 7.18 -5.37
CA THR A 222 -7.56 5.77 -4.96
C THR A 222 -8.44 5.08 -5.99
N SER A 223 -8.61 3.76 -5.90
CA SER A 223 -9.49 3.00 -6.80
C SER A 223 -10.96 3.34 -6.56
N SER A 224 -11.81 3.28 -7.59
CA SER A 224 -13.26 3.41 -7.42
C SER A 224 -13.86 2.26 -6.59
N ALA A 225 -13.28 1.05 -6.69
CA ALA A 225 -13.67 -0.11 -5.89
C ALA A 225 -13.49 0.16 -4.38
N TYR A 226 -12.36 0.73 -3.98
CA TYR A 226 -12.18 1.15 -2.59
C TYR A 226 -13.06 2.35 -2.25
N PHE A 227 -13.02 3.41 -3.08
CA PHE A 227 -13.69 4.68 -2.78
C PHE A 227 -15.20 4.53 -2.54
N LEU A 228 -15.86 3.67 -3.32
CA LEU A 228 -17.32 3.54 -3.32
C LEU A 228 -17.82 2.36 -2.48
N SER A 229 -17.00 1.35 -2.26
CA SER A 229 -17.44 0.07 -1.66
C SER A 229 -16.52 -0.48 -0.58
N ALA A 230 -15.46 0.24 -0.20
CA ALA A 230 -14.46 -0.17 0.78
C ALA A 230 -13.85 -1.55 0.45
N ASP A 231 -13.71 -1.88 -0.83
CA ASP A 231 -13.15 -3.15 -1.27
C ASP A 231 -11.65 -3.23 -0.92
N VAL A 232 -11.31 -4.12 0.01
CA VAL A 232 -9.96 -4.27 0.55
C VAL A 232 -8.97 -4.86 -0.45
N ASP A 233 -9.45 -5.53 -1.51
CA ASP A 233 -8.59 -5.99 -2.60
C ASP A 233 -8.06 -4.82 -3.45
N TYR A 234 -8.66 -3.64 -3.31
CA TYR A 234 -8.26 -2.41 -4.00
C TYR A 234 -7.92 -1.26 -3.04
N ASP A 235 -7.62 -1.56 -1.77
CA ASP A 235 -7.29 -0.60 -0.71
C ASP A 235 -5.85 -0.06 -0.82
N PHE A 236 -5.61 0.68 -1.88
CA PHE A 236 -4.39 1.43 -2.16
C PHE A 236 -4.71 2.83 -2.65
N ALA A 237 -3.77 3.75 -2.43
CA ALA A 237 -3.88 5.12 -2.86
C ALA A 237 -2.50 5.74 -3.09
N CYS A 238 -2.49 6.83 -3.84
CA CYS A 238 -1.36 7.74 -3.90
C CYS A 238 -1.81 9.14 -3.49
N LEU A 239 -0.88 9.91 -2.93
CA LEU A 239 -1.06 11.32 -2.60
C LEU A 239 0.06 12.13 -3.25
N VAL A 240 -0.28 13.33 -3.71
CA VAL A 240 0.64 14.30 -4.25
C VAL A 240 0.94 15.36 -3.19
N THR A 241 2.20 15.46 -2.76
CA THR A 241 2.64 16.44 -1.78
C THR A 241 2.72 17.85 -2.37
N ASN A 242 2.71 18.85 -1.50
CA ASN A 242 3.09 20.21 -1.88
C ASN A 242 4.53 20.22 -2.45
N PRO A 243 4.86 21.15 -3.39
CA PRO A 243 6.20 21.26 -3.95
C PRO A 243 7.30 21.58 -2.94
N THR A 244 6.94 22.02 -1.74
CA THR A 244 7.86 22.40 -0.66
C THR A 244 7.35 21.89 0.67
N GLY A 245 8.26 21.52 1.57
CA GLY A 245 7.97 21.20 2.95
C GLY A 245 8.09 22.41 3.87
N ASP A 246 7.76 22.24 5.14
CA ASP A 246 7.85 23.31 6.14
C ASP A 246 9.27 23.67 6.58
N GLN A 247 10.23 22.75 6.42
CA GLN A 247 11.65 22.95 6.74
C GLN A 247 12.59 22.72 5.55
N PHE A 248 12.05 22.27 4.41
CA PHE A 248 12.81 22.02 3.19
C PHE A 248 12.13 22.68 1.98
N ASN A 249 12.81 23.64 1.36
CA ASN A 249 12.32 24.36 0.19
C ASN A 249 12.54 23.55 -1.10
N GLY A 250 11.79 22.47 -1.25
CA GLY A 250 11.83 21.63 -2.45
C GLY A 250 10.95 20.39 -2.34
N PRO A 251 10.86 19.62 -3.44
CA PRO A 251 10.02 18.44 -3.49
C PRO A 251 10.50 17.40 -2.49
N ILE A 252 9.57 16.62 -1.94
CA ILE A 252 9.89 15.66 -0.87
C ILE A 252 10.96 14.67 -1.29
N GLY A 253 10.88 14.17 -2.53
CA GLY A 253 11.84 13.24 -3.11
C GLY A 253 13.26 13.80 -3.18
N ALA A 254 13.45 15.11 -3.38
CA ALA A 254 14.79 15.72 -3.35
C ALA A 254 15.43 15.67 -1.95
N ARG A 255 14.62 15.63 -0.90
CA ARG A 255 15.09 15.50 0.48
C ARG A 255 15.26 14.05 0.91
N THR A 256 14.32 13.18 0.54
CA THR A 256 14.23 11.83 1.09
C THR A 256 14.76 10.74 0.16
N GLY A 257 14.90 11.05 -1.13
CA GLY A 257 14.84 10.04 -2.19
C GLY A 257 13.45 9.42 -2.30
N TRP A 258 13.32 8.42 -3.15
CA TRP A 258 12.11 7.62 -3.29
C TRP A 258 12.43 6.16 -3.60
N ALA A 259 11.49 5.28 -3.27
CA ALA A 259 11.53 3.90 -3.71
C ALA A 259 11.09 3.77 -5.16
N GLY A 260 11.58 2.72 -5.82
CA GLY A 260 11.00 2.22 -7.05
C GLY A 260 9.67 1.52 -6.79
N THR A 261 8.98 1.10 -7.85
CA THR A 261 7.72 0.33 -7.76
C THR A 261 7.86 -0.99 -8.51
N ALA A 262 7.27 -2.06 -7.98
CA ALA A 262 7.25 -3.38 -8.58
C ALA A 262 5.80 -3.81 -8.87
N TYR A 263 5.53 -4.16 -10.12
CA TYR A 263 4.21 -4.64 -10.57
C TYR A 263 4.27 -6.07 -11.10
N ASN A 264 3.16 -6.79 -11.01
CA ASN A 264 2.96 -8.14 -11.57
C ASN A 264 3.94 -9.20 -11.04
N PHE A 265 4.45 -9.04 -9.83
CA PHE A 265 5.22 -10.09 -9.16
C PHE A 265 4.27 -11.09 -8.50
N ALA A 266 4.59 -12.39 -8.65
CA ALA A 266 3.86 -13.46 -7.97
C ALA A 266 3.93 -13.29 -6.45
N SER A 267 2.82 -13.56 -5.74
CA SER A 267 2.69 -13.37 -4.29
C SER A 267 3.39 -14.44 -3.46
N SER A 268 4.67 -14.66 -3.74
CA SER A 268 5.58 -15.57 -3.03
C SER A 268 6.88 -14.88 -2.67
N GLN A 269 6.90 -13.55 -2.68
CA GLN A 269 8.13 -12.78 -2.50
C GLN A 269 8.53 -12.67 -1.03
N PRO A 270 9.84 -12.71 -0.73
CA PRO A 270 10.34 -12.18 0.54
C PRO A 270 10.20 -10.66 0.53
N VAL A 271 9.56 -10.11 1.56
CA VAL A 271 9.29 -8.68 1.67
C VAL A 271 9.78 -8.14 3.01
N VAL A 272 10.09 -6.84 3.03
CA VAL A 272 10.19 -6.07 4.26
C VAL A 272 9.08 -5.02 4.29
N GLN A 273 8.15 -5.19 5.21
CA GLN A 273 7.08 -4.24 5.50
C GLN A 273 7.59 -3.16 6.47
N PHE A 274 7.23 -1.89 6.24
CA PHE A 274 7.48 -0.78 7.17
C PHE A 274 6.20 -0.09 7.61
N GLY A 275 6.20 0.50 8.80
CA GLY A 275 5.09 1.36 9.25
C GLY A 275 5.28 1.99 10.62
N TYR A 276 4.31 2.81 11.02
CA TYR A 276 4.20 3.50 12.30
C TYR A 276 2.99 2.99 13.12
N PRO A 277 2.99 1.71 13.55
CA PRO A 277 1.92 1.19 14.38
C PRO A 277 1.81 1.99 15.68
N GLN A 278 0.57 2.28 16.09
CA GLN A 278 0.25 3.10 17.26
C GLN A 278 -0.80 2.45 18.18
N GLY A 279 -1.39 1.32 17.77
CA GLY A 279 -2.08 0.45 18.72
C GLY A 279 -1.08 -0.27 19.63
N ALA A 280 -1.46 -0.52 20.89
CA ALA A 280 -0.60 -1.23 21.84
C ALA A 280 -0.11 -2.58 21.25
N PRO A 281 1.18 -2.95 21.44
CA PRO A 281 2.16 -2.36 22.35
C PRO A 281 2.93 -1.15 21.79
N PHE A 282 2.59 -0.68 20.59
CA PHE A 282 3.30 0.41 19.93
C PHE A 282 2.73 1.78 20.30
N ASP A 283 3.53 2.82 20.08
CA ASP A 283 3.19 4.20 20.41
C ASP A 283 3.15 5.14 19.20
N GLY A 284 3.37 4.62 17.99
CA GLY A 284 3.34 5.39 16.75
C GLY A 284 4.53 6.29 16.51
N LYS A 285 5.58 6.23 17.34
CA LYS A 285 6.72 7.17 17.30
C LYS A 285 7.98 6.64 16.65
N THR A 286 8.00 5.37 16.27
CA THR A 286 9.16 4.72 15.66
C THR A 286 8.74 3.93 14.44
N ILE A 287 9.63 3.85 13.45
CA ILE A 287 9.44 2.97 12.31
C ILE A 287 9.62 1.53 12.81
N GLN A 288 8.60 0.72 12.60
CA GLN A 288 8.70 -0.73 12.75
C GLN A 288 8.92 -1.34 11.38
N GLN A 289 9.74 -2.40 11.33
CA GLN A 289 10.00 -3.17 10.12
C GLN A 289 9.70 -4.64 10.38
N VAL A 290 9.03 -5.30 9.43
CA VAL A 290 8.69 -6.73 9.49
C VAL A 290 9.26 -7.42 8.27
N ALA A 291 10.13 -8.40 8.48
CA ALA A 291 10.55 -9.32 7.42
C ALA A 291 9.63 -10.53 7.44
N SER A 292 9.04 -10.85 6.28
CA SER A 292 8.18 -12.01 6.08
C SER A 292 8.24 -12.46 4.62
N THR A 293 7.49 -13.49 4.28
CA THR A 293 7.30 -13.95 2.92
C THR A 293 5.81 -13.92 2.63
N GLU A 294 5.44 -13.40 1.46
CA GLU A 294 4.07 -13.48 0.96
C GLU A 294 3.65 -14.95 0.95
N TRP A 295 2.62 -15.26 1.75
CA TRP A 295 2.30 -16.63 2.15
C TRP A 295 1.23 -17.23 1.23
N TYR A 296 0.21 -16.45 0.87
CA TYR A 296 -0.91 -16.87 0.03
C TYR A 296 -1.77 -15.66 -0.38
N GLU A 297 -2.76 -15.92 -1.23
CA GLU A 297 -3.72 -14.94 -1.72
C GLU A 297 -5.16 -15.28 -1.33
N VAL A 298 -6.00 -14.26 -1.20
CA VAL A 298 -7.46 -14.39 -1.05
C VAL A 298 -8.14 -13.34 -1.90
N ASP A 299 -9.15 -13.79 -2.66
CA ASP A 299 -10.17 -12.93 -3.24
C ASP A 299 -11.18 -12.61 -2.11
N MET A 300 -11.21 -11.35 -1.68
CA MET A 300 -12.11 -10.82 -0.66
C MET A 300 -13.39 -10.25 -1.30
N GLY A 301 -13.36 -9.87 -2.58
CA GLY A 301 -14.48 -9.41 -3.39
C GLY A 301 -14.66 -10.22 -4.68
N SER A 302 -15.78 -10.94 -4.81
CA SER A 302 -15.99 -11.94 -5.87
C SER A 302 -15.60 -11.47 -7.28
N GLY A 303 -14.57 -12.10 -7.86
CA GLY A 303 -14.20 -11.93 -9.27
C GLY A 303 -13.31 -10.73 -9.58
N GLY A 304 -12.73 -10.10 -8.56
CA GLY A 304 -11.77 -8.99 -8.69
C GLY A 304 -10.29 -9.40 -8.50
N GLN A 305 -9.45 -8.40 -8.27
CA GLN A 305 -8.07 -8.57 -7.81
C GLN A 305 -8.03 -9.31 -6.46
N LYS A 306 -6.90 -9.97 -6.14
CA LYS A 306 -6.70 -10.61 -4.83
C LYS A 306 -5.84 -9.78 -3.90
N SER A 307 -6.02 -10.03 -2.61
CA SER A 307 -5.11 -9.61 -1.56
C SER A 307 -4.08 -10.70 -1.26
N LYS A 308 -2.83 -10.28 -1.09
CA LYS A 308 -1.71 -11.12 -0.63
C LYS A 308 -1.43 -10.90 0.85
N TYR A 309 -1.02 -11.96 1.55
CA TYR A 309 -0.87 -11.94 3.01
C TYR A 309 0.55 -12.26 3.47
N ILE A 310 0.97 -11.59 4.55
CA ILE A 310 2.18 -11.90 5.30
C ILE A 310 1.86 -12.05 6.79
N GLY A 311 2.72 -12.76 7.52
CA GLY A 311 2.74 -12.66 8.97
C GLY A 311 3.22 -11.29 9.41
N SER A 312 2.50 -10.65 10.33
CA SER A 312 2.92 -9.35 10.90
C SER A 312 2.10 -8.97 12.13
N ASP A 313 2.77 -8.45 13.16
CA ASP A 313 2.16 -7.96 14.40
C ASP A 313 1.97 -6.43 14.43
N LEU A 314 2.06 -5.75 13.28
CA LEU A 314 1.89 -4.29 13.24
C LEU A 314 0.43 -3.88 13.44
N THR A 315 0.17 -3.01 14.40
CA THR A 315 -1.20 -2.56 14.71
C THR A 315 -1.63 -1.34 13.90
N GLY A 316 -2.86 -0.85 14.12
CA GLY A 316 -3.39 0.37 13.51
C GLY A 316 -2.41 1.55 13.57
N GLY A 317 -2.38 2.35 12.51
CA GLY A 317 -1.35 3.37 12.25
C GLY A 317 -0.23 2.89 11.33
N SER A 318 0.01 1.58 11.24
CA SER A 318 0.90 0.98 10.22
C SER A 318 0.29 0.96 8.82
N SER A 319 -1.03 1.09 8.72
CA SER A 319 -1.81 1.25 7.49
C SER A 319 -1.14 2.14 6.45
N GLY A 320 -1.05 1.70 5.19
CA GLY A 320 -0.39 2.41 4.09
C GLY A 320 1.13 2.33 4.09
N GLY A 321 1.74 1.74 5.11
CA GLY A 321 3.17 1.48 5.15
C GLY A 321 3.57 0.47 4.07
N GLY A 322 4.66 0.76 3.34
CA GLY A 322 5.01 -0.01 2.14
C GLY A 322 5.60 -1.39 2.44
N TRP A 323 5.37 -2.33 1.53
CA TRP A 323 6.00 -3.65 1.47
C TRP A 323 7.04 -3.63 0.35
N PHE A 324 8.28 -3.94 0.68
CA PHE A 324 9.41 -3.73 -0.22
C PHE A 324 10.10 -5.03 -0.60
N LEU A 325 10.35 -5.16 -1.89
CA LEU A 325 11.29 -6.11 -2.48
C LEU A 325 12.69 -5.54 -2.45
N SER A 326 13.68 -6.44 -2.43
CA SER A 326 15.11 -6.09 -2.53
C SER A 326 15.56 -5.03 -1.49
N TRP A 327 14.99 -5.08 -0.28
CA TRP A 327 15.41 -4.19 0.80
C TRP A 327 16.77 -4.65 1.38
N ARG A 328 17.85 -3.90 1.13
CA ARG A 328 19.20 -4.19 1.67
C ARG A 328 19.51 -3.32 2.89
N HIS A 329 20.08 -3.92 3.95
CA HIS A 329 20.53 -3.18 5.14
C HIS A 329 21.84 -2.42 4.83
N PRO A 330 22.00 -1.13 5.20
CA PRO A 330 23.17 -0.33 4.81
C PRO A 330 24.53 -0.81 5.37
N SER A 331 24.56 -1.71 6.35
CA SER A 331 25.80 -2.22 6.96
C SER A 331 26.27 -3.58 6.43
N THR A 332 25.56 -4.15 5.44
CA THR A 332 26.03 -5.32 4.69
C THR A 332 26.46 -4.83 3.32
N GLU A 333 27.70 -4.38 3.26
CA GLU A 333 28.45 -4.12 2.04
C GLU A 333 28.57 -5.42 1.24
N TYR A 334 28.19 -5.40 -0.03
CA TYR A 334 29.03 -5.99 -1.07
C TYR A 334 29.00 -5.07 -2.30
N PRO A 335 30.15 -4.57 -2.76
CA PRO A 335 30.28 -4.07 -4.12
C PRO A 335 30.14 -5.26 -5.08
N ASP A 336 29.43 -5.03 -6.16
CA ASP A 336 29.45 -5.78 -7.43
C ASP A 336 30.70 -6.69 -7.58
N THR A 337 30.52 -8.00 -7.36
CA THR A 337 31.62 -8.98 -7.46
C THR A 337 31.70 -9.70 -8.81
N ASP A 338 30.69 -9.56 -9.68
CA ASP A 338 30.59 -10.33 -10.93
C ASP A 338 30.36 -9.49 -12.19
N ASN A 339 30.15 -8.18 -12.04
CA ASN A 339 30.05 -7.19 -13.11
C ASN A 339 28.94 -7.53 -14.14
N SER A 340 27.87 -8.18 -13.67
CA SER A 340 26.75 -8.68 -14.45
C SER A 340 25.48 -7.84 -14.22
N ILE A 341 24.94 -7.28 -15.30
CA ILE A 341 23.69 -6.49 -15.28
C ILE A 341 22.43 -7.36 -15.07
N VAL A 342 22.57 -8.68 -15.16
CA VAL A 342 21.44 -9.65 -15.10
C VAL A 342 21.28 -10.20 -13.69
N THR A 343 22.38 -10.47 -13.00
CA THR A 343 22.40 -11.01 -11.61
C THR A 343 22.39 -9.91 -10.55
N ASP A 344 22.61 -8.65 -10.95
CA ASP A 344 22.39 -7.46 -10.13
C ASP A 344 21.40 -6.54 -10.87
N PRO A 345 20.08 -6.78 -10.78
CA PRO A 345 19.06 -5.92 -11.40
C PRO A 345 18.96 -4.54 -10.69
N ALA A 346 20.10 -3.85 -10.57
CA ALA A 346 20.39 -2.72 -9.70
C ALA A 346 20.41 -3.06 -8.20
N GLY A 347 21.49 -3.73 -7.76
CA GLY A 347 21.85 -3.78 -6.35
C GLY A 347 21.96 -2.37 -5.77
N ALA A 348 20.97 -1.95 -4.99
CA ALA A 348 20.97 -0.70 -4.24
C ALA A 348 21.17 0.63 -5.02
N ARG A 349 21.18 0.63 -6.37
CA ARG A 349 21.23 1.89 -7.15
C ARG A 349 19.85 2.48 -7.42
N ASN A 350 18.85 1.64 -7.71
CA ASN A 350 17.47 2.02 -8.07
C ASN A 350 16.37 1.35 -7.20
N GLY A 351 16.71 0.45 -6.29
CA GLY A 351 15.81 -0.11 -5.27
C GLY A 351 15.99 0.56 -3.90
N PRO A 352 15.06 0.42 -2.94
CA PRO A 352 14.08 -0.65 -2.80
C PRO A 352 12.82 -0.42 -3.66
N TYR A 353 12.10 -1.50 -3.96
CA TYR A 353 10.88 -1.46 -4.78
C TYR A 353 9.64 -1.77 -3.96
N ILE A 354 8.68 -0.85 -3.90
CA ILE A 354 7.38 -1.12 -3.26
C ILE A 354 6.55 -2.05 -4.14
N ASN A 355 6.03 -3.15 -3.59
CA ASN A 355 5.11 -4.05 -4.28
C ASN A 355 3.72 -4.13 -3.61
N GLY A 356 3.53 -3.39 -2.52
CA GLY A 356 2.37 -3.52 -1.65
C GLY A 356 2.33 -2.42 -0.60
N VAL A 357 1.16 -2.27 0.02
CA VAL A 357 0.93 -1.38 1.17
C VAL A 357 0.16 -2.14 2.24
N ASN A 358 0.44 -1.83 3.51
CA ASN A 358 -0.30 -2.43 4.61
C ASN A 358 -1.76 -1.97 4.58
N SER A 359 -2.69 -2.81 4.16
CA SER A 359 -4.06 -2.39 3.88
C SER A 359 -5.03 -2.86 4.97
N HIS A 360 -5.09 -4.16 5.22
CA HIS A 360 -6.09 -4.76 6.08
C HIS A 360 -5.47 -5.91 6.88
N SER A 361 -6.19 -6.42 7.86
CA SER A 361 -5.72 -7.56 8.65
C SER A 361 -6.73 -8.70 8.74
N ARG A 362 -6.20 -9.89 8.93
CA ARG A 362 -6.97 -11.09 9.25
C ARG A 362 -6.45 -11.61 10.56
N CYS A 363 -7.36 -11.92 11.48
CA CYS A 363 -6.95 -12.35 12.80
C CYS A 363 -7.85 -13.45 13.35
N ARG A 364 -7.40 -14.17 14.39
CA ARG A 364 -8.27 -15.11 15.12
C ARG A 364 -9.32 -14.40 15.97
N ALA A 365 -8.90 -13.35 16.65
CA ALA A 365 -9.72 -12.51 17.52
C ALA A 365 -9.03 -11.17 17.76
N SER A 366 -9.79 -10.13 18.13
CA SER A 366 -9.24 -8.84 18.58
C SER A 366 -8.23 -8.20 17.62
N CYS A 367 -8.54 -8.08 16.32
CA CYS A 367 -7.60 -7.61 15.29
C CYS A 367 -7.05 -6.19 15.57
N SER A 368 -7.75 -5.37 16.36
CA SER A 368 -7.27 -4.03 16.74
C SER A 368 -6.26 -4.03 17.90
N SER A 369 -6.05 -5.17 18.56
CA SER A 369 -5.20 -5.32 19.75
C SER A 369 -4.65 -6.74 19.84
N PRO A 370 -3.83 -7.16 18.85
CA PRO A 370 -3.21 -8.48 18.89
C PRO A 370 -2.30 -8.61 20.12
N PRO A 371 -2.17 -9.82 20.68
CA PRO A 371 -1.16 -10.14 21.66
C PRO A 371 0.21 -9.99 21.03
N THR A 372 1.18 -9.58 21.83
CA THR A 372 2.55 -9.41 21.34
C THR A 372 3.16 -10.78 21.03
N ALA A 373 3.98 -10.86 19.98
CA ALA A 373 4.76 -12.06 19.67
C ALA A 373 5.61 -12.56 20.87
N THR A 374 5.95 -11.66 21.80
CA THR A 374 6.64 -11.93 23.06
C THR A 374 5.87 -12.90 23.98
N ALA A 375 4.55 -12.97 23.87
CA ALA A 375 3.72 -13.90 24.64
C ALA A 375 3.67 -15.32 24.03
N GLY A 376 4.31 -15.57 22.88
CA GLY A 376 4.33 -16.87 22.21
C GLY A 376 2.99 -17.30 21.59
N VAL A 377 1.98 -16.43 21.63
CA VAL A 377 0.68 -16.64 20.98
C VAL A 377 0.46 -15.46 20.06
N PHE A 378 0.46 -15.74 18.76
CA PHE A 378 0.32 -14.73 17.71
C PHE A 378 -0.85 -15.12 16.82
N TRP A 379 -1.66 -14.15 16.42
CA TRP A 379 -2.87 -14.44 15.66
C TRP A 379 -3.32 -13.41 14.65
N GLU A 380 -2.39 -12.67 14.04
CA GLU A 380 -2.72 -11.65 13.04
C GLU A 380 -1.90 -11.83 11.77
N GLU A 381 -2.48 -11.55 10.63
CA GLU A 381 -1.80 -11.41 9.35
C GLU A 381 -2.17 -10.07 8.77
N MET A 382 -1.22 -9.51 8.02
CA MET A 382 -1.43 -8.28 7.28
C MET A 382 -1.63 -8.61 5.81
N GLY A 383 -2.61 -7.95 5.22
CA GLY A 383 -2.95 -8.06 3.81
C GLY A 383 -2.55 -6.80 3.05
N SER A 384 -2.12 -7.00 1.81
CA SER A 384 -1.92 -5.95 0.82
C SER A 384 -2.64 -6.35 -0.46
N PRO A 385 -3.29 -5.42 -1.16
CA PRO A 385 -3.60 -5.55 -2.57
C PRO A 385 -2.38 -6.02 -3.38
N GLN A 386 -2.62 -6.77 -4.46
CA GLN A 386 -1.59 -6.96 -5.47
C GLN A 386 -1.26 -5.62 -6.14
N PHE A 387 0.02 -5.40 -6.42
CA PHE A 387 0.42 -4.28 -7.28
C PHE A 387 0.45 -4.81 -8.70
N LEU A 388 -0.67 -4.63 -9.40
CA LEU A 388 -0.83 -5.05 -10.77
C LEU A 388 -0.58 -3.88 -11.73
N SER A 389 -0.22 -4.25 -12.96
CA SER A 389 -0.23 -3.38 -14.12
C SER A 389 -0.71 -4.19 -15.31
N SER A 390 -1.99 -4.06 -15.60
CA SER A 390 -2.67 -4.75 -16.69
C SER A 390 -3.29 -3.75 -17.65
N ALA A 391 -3.70 -4.25 -18.83
CA ALA A 391 -4.56 -3.51 -19.74
C ALA A 391 -6.04 -3.95 -19.62
N SER A 392 -6.34 -4.86 -18.69
CA SER A 392 -7.67 -5.49 -18.57
C SER A 392 -8.68 -4.62 -17.84
N ASP A 393 -8.23 -3.81 -16.90
CA ASP A 393 -9.02 -2.75 -16.29
C ASP A 393 -8.16 -1.49 -16.12
N ASN A 394 -8.71 -0.50 -15.43
CA ASN A 394 -8.05 0.78 -15.13
C ASN A 394 -8.10 1.07 -13.62
N GLN A 395 -8.26 0.04 -12.79
CA GLN A 395 -8.27 0.16 -11.34
C GLN A 395 -7.00 -0.33 -10.71
N ASP A 396 -6.06 -0.85 -11.50
CA ASP A 396 -4.78 -1.32 -11.03
C ASP A 396 -4.00 -0.22 -10.30
N VAL A 397 -3.08 -0.66 -9.46
CA VAL A 397 -2.16 0.25 -8.75
C VAL A 397 -1.40 1.12 -9.75
N SER A 398 -1.04 0.56 -10.91
CA SER A 398 -0.33 1.32 -11.95
C SER A 398 -1.16 2.49 -12.51
N ASP A 399 -2.49 2.37 -12.60
CA ASP A 399 -3.37 3.44 -13.08
C ASP A 399 -3.55 4.54 -12.03
N VAL A 400 -3.77 4.12 -10.78
CA VAL A 400 -3.89 5.06 -9.65
C VAL A 400 -2.59 5.83 -9.47
N PHE A 401 -1.44 5.15 -9.49
CA PHE A 401 -0.15 5.81 -9.33
C PHE A 401 0.18 6.70 -10.53
N LYS A 402 -0.17 6.28 -11.76
CA LYS A 402 -0.01 7.10 -12.95
C LYS A 402 -0.71 8.45 -12.81
N TYR A 403 -1.94 8.49 -12.29
CA TYR A 403 -2.64 9.75 -12.02
C TYR A 403 -1.79 10.71 -11.16
N CYS A 404 -1.26 10.21 -10.02
CA CYS A 404 -0.45 11.03 -9.13
C CYS A 404 0.89 11.45 -9.76
N PHE A 405 1.52 10.57 -10.55
CA PHE A 405 2.77 10.92 -11.23
C PHE A 405 2.57 12.00 -12.31
N ASP A 406 1.46 11.97 -13.03
CA ASP A 406 1.10 12.96 -14.05
C ASP A 406 0.72 14.34 -13.44
N THR A 407 0.43 14.39 -12.13
CA THR A 407 -0.04 15.59 -11.40
C THR A 407 0.98 16.14 -10.38
N GLN A 408 2.18 15.55 -10.30
CA GLN A 408 3.19 15.83 -9.27
C GLN A 408 3.96 17.15 -9.40
#